data_AF-A0A7W0VQI0-F1
#
_entry.id   AF-A0A7W0VQI0-F1
#
_cell.length_a   1.000
_cell.length_b   1.000
_cell.length_c   1.000
_cell.angle_alpha   90.00
_cell.angle_beta   90.00
_cell.angle_gamma   90.00
#
_symmetry.space_group_name_H-M   'P 1'
#
loop_
_entity.id
_entity.type
_entity.pdbx_description
1 polymer ?
#
loop_
_entity_poly.entity_id
_entity_poly.type
_entity_poly.pdbx_seq_one_letter_code
_entity_poly.pdbx_strand_id
1 'polypeptide(L)'
;MASWPLVFESTVDTPEPPVSIESCAAVVAEAVGADVITEVGELSGNPRDAYQRGAWVTGHVPGTEIRLELSTTQWAYSPGDAHPQTGILYVALGGPPATFTARVAVWHALRDGLARLAYVDRTFTKHPARIVDDADAAGEMAAAARLRAEIREALIAEAYKFRVVWLVDTRVDDIEAVLAAYPDPDKKDEVTLENCKLGALPAGCGRFTNIQALTFIDSGSDINALRMMKLPRLTKLSFARSGITRLTRDDVAGLPLLTELDVSDSRLAELDPAILDRCPRLQRVKMRFAPLQNFSALREAWPNVSWE
;
A
#
# COMPACT_ATOMS: atom_id res chain seq x y z
N MET A 1 10.82 5.43 -22.29
CA MET A 1 11.56 4.64 -21.27
C MET A 1 10.63 3.51 -20.85
N ALA A 2 11.07 2.27 -21.05
CA ALA A 2 10.20 1.10 -21.10
C ALA A 2 9.48 0.82 -19.77
N SER A 3 8.15 0.96 -19.75
CA SER A 3 7.31 0.51 -18.65
C SER A 3 7.24 -1.02 -18.65
N TRP A 4 7.98 -1.66 -17.76
CA TRP A 4 7.83 -3.07 -17.40
C TRP A 4 7.42 -3.16 -15.93
N PRO A 5 6.89 -4.31 -15.48
CA PRO A 5 5.50 -4.78 -15.55
C PRO A 5 4.64 -4.24 -14.39
N LEU A 6 3.31 -4.48 -14.41
CA LEU A 6 2.57 -4.59 -13.14
C LEU A 6 3.29 -5.69 -12.32
N VAL A 7 4.01 -5.28 -11.28
CA VAL A 7 4.72 -6.21 -10.38
C VAL A 7 3.76 -6.57 -9.25
N PHE A 8 3.49 -7.86 -9.13
CA PHE A 8 2.72 -8.43 -8.04
C PHE A 8 3.68 -8.80 -6.92
N GLU A 9 3.83 -7.95 -5.91
CA GLU A 9 4.48 -8.37 -4.67
C GLU A 9 3.40 -8.90 -3.72
N SER A 10 3.34 -10.22 -3.55
CA SER A 10 2.59 -10.81 -2.44
C SER A 10 3.41 -10.67 -1.16
N THR A 11 2.78 -10.22 -0.08
CA THR A 11 3.30 -10.37 1.28
C THR A 11 2.20 -10.95 2.15
N VAL A 12 1.71 -12.15 1.85
CA VAL A 12 0.88 -12.88 2.84
C VAL A 12 0.95 -14.39 2.67
N ASP A 13 1.10 -15.05 3.82
CA ASP A 13 0.84 -16.42 4.24
C ASP A 13 0.54 -17.46 3.15
N THR A 14 1.40 -18.48 3.10
CA THR A 14 1.21 -19.72 2.36
C THR A 14 -0.23 -20.24 2.46
N PRO A 15 -0.92 -20.52 1.33
CA PRO A 15 -2.23 -21.14 1.37
C PRO A 15 -2.17 -22.50 2.07
N GLU A 16 -3.15 -22.80 2.92
CA GLU A 16 -3.48 -24.16 3.31
C GLU A 16 -4.63 -24.65 2.42
N PRO A 17 -4.48 -25.75 1.64
CA PRO A 17 -3.31 -26.63 1.49
C PRO A 17 -2.22 -26.08 0.55
N PRO A 18 -0.97 -26.60 0.64
CA PRO A 18 0.15 -26.14 -0.17
C PRO A 18 -0.09 -26.30 -1.67
N VAL A 19 0.29 -25.27 -2.44
CA VAL A 19 0.12 -25.21 -3.89
C VAL A 19 1.31 -25.87 -4.59
N SER A 20 1.07 -26.58 -5.69
CA SER A 20 2.15 -27.18 -6.51
C SER A 20 2.55 -26.27 -7.68
N ILE A 21 3.78 -26.43 -8.20
CA ILE A 21 4.23 -25.67 -9.38
C ILE A 21 3.33 -25.97 -10.59
N GLU A 22 2.85 -27.22 -10.72
CA GLU A 22 1.92 -27.64 -11.78
C GLU A 22 0.57 -26.93 -11.66
N SER A 23 0.10 -26.70 -10.42
CA SER A 23 -1.14 -25.95 -10.17
C SER A 23 -0.97 -24.49 -10.58
N CYS A 24 0.17 -23.87 -10.26
CA CYS A 24 0.52 -22.53 -10.73
C CYS A 24 0.63 -22.48 -12.27
N ALA A 25 1.26 -23.49 -12.88
CA ALA A 25 1.42 -23.58 -14.32
C ALA A 25 0.08 -23.71 -15.06
N ALA A 26 -0.84 -24.52 -14.53
CA ALA A 26 -2.19 -24.65 -15.06
C ALA A 26 -2.96 -23.33 -15.01
N VAL A 27 -2.84 -22.58 -13.91
CA VAL A 27 -3.45 -21.25 -13.78
C VAL A 27 -2.87 -20.25 -14.78
N VAL A 28 -1.54 -20.22 -14.97
CA VAL A 28 -0.92 -19.35 -15.98
C VAL A 28 -1.36 -19.74 -17.39
N ALA A 29 -1.39 -21.04 -17.71
CA ALA A 29 -1.81 -21.54 -19.02
C ALA A 29 -3.26 -21.17 -19.34
N GLU A 30 -4.16 -21.29 -18.36
CA GLU A 30 -5.56 -20.85 -18.49
C GLU A 30 -5.65 -19.32 -18.68
N ALA A 31 -4.87 -18.54 -17.93
CA ALA A 31 -4.89 -17.09 -18.01
C ALA A 31 -4.38 -16.56 -19.37
N VAL A 32 -3.38 -17.22 -19.97
CA VAL A 32 -2.88 -16.83 -21.30
C VAL A 32 -3.57 -17.53 -22.47
N GLY A 33 -4.32 -18.60 -22.20
CA GLY A 33 -4.98 -19.43 -23.22
C GLY A 33 -4.01 -20.22 -24.10
N ALA A 34 -2.86 -20.61 -23.57
CA ALA A 34 -1.78 -21.28 -24.30
C ALA A 34 -0.89 -22.12 -23.37
N ASP A 35 -0.05 -22.97 -23.97
CA ASP A 35 0.97 -23.72 -23.24
C ASP A 35 2.00 -22.79 -22.59
N VAL A 36 2.53 -23.22 -21.46
CA VAL A 36 3.50 -22.47 -20.65
C VAL A 36 4.83 -23.20 -20.56
N ILE A 37 5.89 -22.43 -20.40
CA ILE A 37 7.23 -22.93 -20.10
C ILE A 37 7.42 -22.87 -18.60
N THR A 38 7.84 -23.99 -17.99
CA THR A 38 8.14 -24.06 -16.56
C THR A 38 9.62 -24.41 -16.36
N GLU A 39 10.35 -23.51 -15.70
CA GLU A 39 11.76 -23.69 -15.34
C GLU A 39 11.86 -23.87 -13.83
N VAL A 40 12.45 -24.97 -13.38
CA VAL A 40 12.58 -25.31 -11.95
C VAL A 40 14.05 -25.38 -11.59
N GLY A 41 14.48 -24.55 -10.66
CA GLY A 41 15.85 -24.52 -10.16
C GLY A 41 16.19 -25.72 -9.28
N GLU A 42 17.48 -25.89 -9.01
CA GLU A 42 17.95 -26.93 -8.09
C GLU A 42 17.53 -26.66 -6.65
N LEU A 43 17.24 -27.75 -5.92
CA LEU A 43 16.91 -27.68 -4.51
C LEU A 43 18.19 -27.47 -3.70
N SER A 44 18.29 -26.33 -3.02
CA SER A 44 19.46 -25.91 -2.24
C SER A 44 19.06 -25.58 -0.81
N GLY A 45 19.91 -25.92 0.16
CA GLY A 45 19.63 -25.68 1.57
C GLY A 45 20.12 -26.81 2.47
N ASN A 46 19.65 -26.83 3.71
CA ASN A 46 20.07 -27.83 4.69
C ASN A 46 18.95 -28.15 5.69
N PRO A 47 19.04 -29.26 6.45
CA PRO A 47 17.97 -29.69 7.36
C PRO A 47 17.65 -28.71 8.52
N ARG A 48 18.52 -27.74 8.83
CA ARG A 48 18.26 -26.72 9.85
C ARG A 48 17.47 -25.54 9.32
N ASP A 49 17.70 -25.16 8.06
CA ASP A 49 17.17 -23.93 7.45
C ASP A 49 16.08 -24.20 6.38
N ALA A 50 15.68 -25.47 6.24
CA ALA A 50 14.90 -26.01 5.14
C ALA A 50 15.63 -25.97 3.78
N TYR A 51 15.10 -26.72 2.83
CA TYR A 51 15.54 -26.74 1.44
C TYR A 51 14.64 -25.83 0.61
N GLN A 52 15.23 -25.06 -0.31
CA GLN A 52 14.53 -24.10 -1.16
C GLN A 52 14.94 -24.21 -2.62
N ARG A 53 14.00 -23.93 -3.52
CA ARG A 53 14.29 -23.69 -4.95
C ARG A 53 13.36 -22.63 -5.53
N GLY A 54 13.86 -21.90 -6.52
CA GLY A 54 13.05 -21.04 -7.37
C GLY A 54 12.42 -21.83 -8.51
N ALA A 55 11.23 -21.42 -8.95
CA ALA A 55 10.67 -21.84 -10.22
C ALA A 55 10.02 -20.66 -10.94
N TRP A 56 10.03 -20.70 -12.27
CA TRP A 56 9.47 -19.68 -13.15
C TRP A 56 8.50 -20.33 -14.13
N VAL A 57 7.29 -19.81 -14.18
CA VAL A 57 6.28 -20.17 -15.18
C VAL A 57 6.12 -19.00 -16.13
N THR A 58 6.35 -19.23 -17.42
CA THR A 58 6.21 -18.22 -18.48
C THR A 58 5.13 -18.65 -19.47
N GLY A 59 4.13 -17.79 -19.70
CA GLY A 59 3.11 -17.95 -20.73
C GLY A 59 3.08 -16.77 -21.70
N HIS A 60 2.66 -17.01 -22.94
CA HIS A 60 2.46 -15.98 -23.96
C HIS A 60 1.02 -16.02 -24.48
N VAL A 61 0.37 -14.87 -24.55
CA VAL A 61 -1.01 -14.78 -25.05
C VAL A 61 -1.00 -14.84 -26.58
N PRO A 62 -1.66 -15.84 -27.22
CA PRO A 62 -1.63 -16.02 -28.67
C PRO A 62 -2.05 -14.78 -29.45
N GLY A 63 -1.30 -14.45 -30.50
CA GLY A 63 -1.61 -13.30 -31.37
C GLY A 63 -1.31 -11.93 -30.74
N THR A 64 -0.67 -11.91 -29.57
CA THR A 64 -0.20 -10.69 -28.91
C THR A 64 1.25 -10.86 -28.47
N GLU A 65 1.87 -9.75 -28.06
CA GLU A 65 3.19 -9.79 -27.44
C GLU A 65 3.11 -9.77 -25.90
N ILE A 66 1.94 -10.05 -25.31
CA ILE A 66 1.74 -10.12 -23.86
C ILE A 66 2.40 -11.39 -23.32
N ARG A 67 3.24 -11.22 -22.31
CA ARG A 67 3.94 -12.27 -21.57
C ARG A 67 3.53 -12.24 -20.10
N LEU A 68 3.16 -13.40 -19.56
CA LEU A 68 2.90 -13.59 -18.14
C LEU A 68 4.03 -14.41 -17.51
N GLU A 69 4.66 -13.88 -16.48
CA GLU A 69 5.68 -14.55 -15.69
C GLU A 69 5.21 -14.72 -14.25
N LEU A 70 5.33 -15.92 -13.70
CA LEU A 70 5.03 -16.22 -12.30
C LEU A 70 6.25 -16.90 -11.69
N SER A 71 6.80 -16.32 -10.63
CA SER A 71 7.90 -16.86 -9.87
C SER A 71 7.42 -17.42 -8.55
N THR A 72 7.89 -18.62 -8.22
CA THR A 72 7.61 -19.27 -6.95
C THR A 72 8.87 -19.66 -6.21
N THR A 73 8.82 -19.68 -4.88
CA THR A 73 9.79 -20.39 -4.04
C THR A 73 9.12 -21.60 -3.44
N GLN A 74 9.76 -22.75 -3.57
CA GLN A 74 9.31 -23.97 -2.95
C GLN A 74 10.20 -24.33 -1.75
N TRP A 75 9.58 -24.76 -0.65
CA TRP A 75 10.22 -25.11 0.63
C TRP A 75 9.98 -26.57 0.97
N ALA A 76 11.02 -27.27 1.44
CA ALA A 76 10.94 -28.66 1.88
C ALA A 76 11.74 -28.87 3.17
N TYR A 77 11.20 -29.63 4.13
CA TYR A 77 11.94 -29.98 5.35
C TYR A 77 12.89 -31.18 5.15
N SER A 78 12.71 -31.92 4.05
CA SER A 78 13.56 -33.03 3.63
C SER A 78 13.73 -33.06 2.11
N PRO A 79 14.88 -33.49 1.56
CA PRO A 79 15.06 -33.64 0.12
C PRO A 79 14.09 -34.63 -0.55
N GLY A 80 13.51 -35.55 0.23
CA GLY A 80 12.53 -36.53 -0.22
C GLY A 80 11.07 -36.16 0.09
N ASP A 81 10.80 -34.91 0.44
CA ASP A 81 9.45 -34.45 0.74
C ASP A 81 8.56 -34.52 -0.52
N ALA A 82 7.51 -35.32 -0.46
CA ALA A 82 6.60 -35.55 -1.58
C ALA A 82 5.66 -34.35 -1.82
N HIS A 83 5.52 -33.46 -0.83
CA HIS A 83 4.61 -32.31 -0.89
C HIS A 83 5.28 -31.00 -0.45
N PRO A 84 6.31 -30.53 -1.18
CA PRO A 84 7.02 -29.33 -0.78
C PRO A 84 6.15 -28.08 -1.01
N GLN A 85 6.15 -27.16 -0.04
CA GLN A 85 5.26 -26.01 -0.01
C GLN A 85 5.70 -24.94 -1.00
N THR A 86 4.83 -24.52 -1.92
CA THR A 86 5.15 -23.45 -2.90
C THR A 86 4.50 -22.14 -2.50
N GLY A 87 5.31 -21.09 -2.34
CA GLY A 87 4.85 -19.71 -2.22
C GLY A 87 5.08 -18.96 -3.54
N ILE A 88 4.11 -18.15 -3.97
CA ILE A 88 4.30 -17.22 -5.09
C ILE A 88 5.09 -16.02 -4.56
N LEU A 89 6.27 -15.79 -5.13
CA LEU A 89 7.09 -14.62 -4.80
C LEU A 89 6.61 -13.40 -5.55
N TYR A 90 6.47 -13.54 -6.86
CA TYR A 90 6.18 -12.43 -7.73
C TYR A 90 5.46 -12.91 -8.99
N VAL A 91 4.60 -12.05 -9.54
CA VAL A 91 4.05 -12.20 -10.89
C VAL A 91 4.39 -10.94 -11.68
N ALA A 92 4.63 -11.07 -12.99
CA ALA A 92 4.72 -9.96 -13.93
C ALA A 92 3.85 -10.20 -15.15
N LEU A 93 3.16 -9.13 -15.57
CA LEU A 93 2.55 -9.05 -16.89
C LEU A 93 3.31 -8.03 -17.74
N GLY A 94 4.03 -8.51 -18.75
CA GLY A 94 4.88 -7.73 -19.64
C GLY A 94 4.47 -7.83 -21.11
N GLY A 95 5.23 -7.16 -21.98
CA GLY A 95 5.00 -7.12 -23.43
C GLY A 95 4.91 -5.70 -23.99
N PRO A 96 5.21 -5.50 -25.29
CA PRO A 96 4.85 -4.32 -26.09
C PRO A 96 3.38 -3.92 -25.90
N PRO A 97 2.97 -2.69 -26.29
CA PRO A 97 1.63 -2.19 -26.01
C PRO A 97 0.57 -2.93 -26.83
N ALA A 98 0.18 -4.11 -26.36
CA ALA A 98 -1.20 -4.54 -26.46
C ALA A 98 -2.07 -3.53 -25.69
N THR A 99 -3.35 -3.45 -26.03
CA THR A 99 -4.29 -2.59 -25.30
C THR A 99 -4.21 -2.91 -23.80
N PHE A 100 -4.17 -1.88 -22.98
CA PHE A 100 -4.14 -2.03 -21.52
C PHE A 100 -5.32 -2.87 -21.04
N THR A 101 -6.47 -2.78 -21.71
CA THR A 101 -7.64 -3.66 -21.54
C THR A 101 -7.31 -5.15 -21.72
N ALA A 102 -6.50 -5.52 -22.73
CA ALA A 102 -6.08 -6.91 -22.91
C ALA A 102 -5.22 -7.39 -21.73
N ARG A 103 -4.35 -6.52 -21.21
CA ARG A 103 -3.56 -6.82 -20.01
C ARG A 103 -4.45 -7.01 -18.78
N VAL A 104 -5.45 -6.15 -18.59
CA VAL A 104 -6.43 -6.28 -17.50
C VAL A 104 -7.23 -7.59 -17.61
N ALA A 105 -7.60 -8.02 -18.82
CA ALA A 105 -8.30 -9.29 -19.02
C ALA A 105 -7.46 -10.50 -18.61
N VAL A 106 -6.18 -10.56 -19.03
CA VAL A 106 -5.23 -11.61 -18.63
C VAL A 106 -5.04 -11.59 -17.10
N TRP A 107 -4.96 -10.39 -16.52
CA TRP A 107 -4.87 -10.22 -15.09
C TRP A 107 -6.08 -10.76 -14.33
N HIS A 108 -7.31 -10.47 -14.76
CA HIS A 108 -8.51 -11.02 -14.14
C HIS A 108 -8.55 -12.55 -14.23
N ALA A 109 -8.21 -13.12 -15.39
CA ALA A 109 -8.16 -14.57 -15.56
C ALA A 109 -7.13 -15.21 -14.60
N LEU A 110 -5.96 -14.58 -14.46
CA LEU A 110 -4.96 -15.01 -13.49
C LEU A 110 -5.49 -14.91 -12.04
N ARG A 111 -6.05 -13.76 -11.66
CA ARG A 111 -6.59 -13.53 -10.31
C ARG A 111 -7.63 -14.58 -9.94
N ASP A 112 -8.58 -14.82 -10.84
CA ASP A 112 -9.67 -15.77 -10.61
C ASP A 112 -9.13 -17.21 -10.52
N GLY A 113 -8.09 -17.53 -11.31
CA GLY A 113 -7.35 -18.79 -11.21
C GLY A 113 -6.60 -18.96 -9.89
N LEU A 114 -5.88 -17.94 -9.45
CA LEU A 114 -5.15 -17.92 -8.18
C LEU A 114 -6.10 -17.97 -6.97
N ALA A 115 -7.28 -17.35 -7.04
CA ALA A 115 -8.29 -17.43 -6.00
C ALA A 115 -8.79 -18.88 -5.77
N ARG A 116 -8.84 -19.72 -6.82
CA ARG A 116 -9.15 -21.16 -6.69
C ARG A 116 -8.06 -21.93 -5.93
N LEU A 117 -6.85 -21.39 -5.88
CA LEU A 117 -5.72 -21.90 -5.10
C LEU A 117 -5.60 -21.21 -3.72
N ALA A 118 -6.67 -20.54 -3.27
CA ALA A 118 -6.75 -19.80 -2.02
C ALA A 118 -5.75 -18.63 -1.87
N TYR A 119 -5.17 -18.14 -2.99
CA TYR A 119 -4.43 -16.89 -2.98
C TYR A 119 -5.36 -15.68 -2.89
N VAL A 120 -4.92 -14.69 -2.11
CA VAL A 120 -5.57 -13.39 -2.02
C VAL A 120 -4.78 -12.38 -2.84
N ASP A 121 -5.37 -11.92 -3.94
CA ASP A 121 -4.83 -10.82 -4.72
C ASP A 121 -5.00 -9.49 -3.98
N ARG A 122 -3.87 -8.80 -3.73
CA ARG A 122 -3.81 -7.48 -3.10
C ARG A 122 -3.24 -6.39 -4.01
N THR A 123 -3.18 -6.64 -5.31
CA THR A 123 -2.52 -5.71 -6.24
C THR A 123 -3.19 -4.36 -6.25
N PHE A 124 -4.51 -4.37 -6.31
CA PHE A 124 -5.32 -3.17 -6.29
C PHE A 124 -5.20 -2.40 -4.97
N THR A 125 -4.76 -3.03 -3.87
CA THR A 125 -4.55 -2.34 -2.59
C THR A 125 -3.10 -1.93 -2.34
N LYS A 126 -2.13 -2.53 -3.05
CA LYS A 126 -0.70 -2.21 -2.93
C LYS A 126 -0.19 -1.16 -3.91
N HIS A 127 -0.65 -1.19 -5.16
CA HIS A 127 -0.19 -0.29 -6.22
C HIS A 127 -1.33 0.40 -6.99
N PRO A 128 -2.40 0.90 -6.34
CA PRO A 128 -3.59 1.40 -7.06
C PRO A 128 -3.28 2.55 -8.02
N ALA A 129 -2.47 3.53 -7.63
CA ALA A 129 -2.18 4.70 -8.47
C ALA A 129 -1.48 4.29 -9.76
N ARG A 130 -0.42 3.49 -9.66
CA ARG A 130 0.36 3.05 -10.83
C ARG A 130 -0.52 2.36 -11.89
N ILE A 131 -1.46 1.52 -11.46
CA ILE A 131 -2.33 0.76 -12.36
C ILE A 131 -3.27 1.70 -13.12
N VAL A 132 -3.85 2.68 -12.43
CA VAL A 132 -4.73 3.68 -13.04
C VAL A 132 -3.93 4.63 -13.94
N ASP A 133 -2.73 5.03 -13.53
CA ASP A 133 -1.83 5.90 -14.31
C ASP A 133 -1.43 5.24 -15.63
N ASP A 134 -1.10 3.94 -15.61
CA ASP A 134 -0.80 3.16 -16.81
C ASP A 134 -2.01 3.07 -17.75
N ALA A 135 -3.23 2.96 -17.22
CA ALA A 135 -4.48 2.96 -17.99
C ALA A 135 -4.77 4.32 -18.64
N ASP A 136 -4.61 5.40 -17.86
CA ASP A 136 -4.79 6.78 -18.32
C ASP A 136 -3.76 7.12 -19.42
N ALA A 137 -2.49 6.72 -19.23
CA ALA A 137 -1.41 6.94 -20.19
C ALA A 137 -1.62 6.17 -21.51
N ALA A 138 -2.30 5.03 -21.48
CA ALA A 138 -2.71 4.29 -22.67
C ALA A 138 -3.91 4.92 -23.42
N GLY A 139 -4.55 5.96 -22.86
CA GLY A 139 -5.73 6.59 -23.44
C GLY A 139 -7.02 5.78 -23.26
N GLU A 140 -7.02 4.75 -22.43
CA GLU A 140 -8.13 3.81 -22.26
C GLU A 140 -9.07 4.21 -21.10
N MET A 141 -9.71 5.38 -21.25
CA MET A 141 -10.50 6.02 -20.18
C MET A 141 -11.60 5.10 -19.59
N ALA A 142 -12.24 4.28 -20.42
CA ALA A 142 -13.28 3.34 -19.96
C ALA A 142 -12.69 2.20 -19.10
N ALA A 143 -11.49 1.72 -19.42
CA ALA A 143 -10.78 0.72 -18.63
C ALA A 143 -10.29 1.32 -17.31
N ALA A 144 -9.74 2.54 -17.35
CA ALA A 144 -9.35 3.28 -16.16
C ALA A 144 -10.52 3.48 -15.19
N ALA A 145 -11.70 3.87 -15.69
CA ALA A 145 -12.90 4.05 -14.87
C ALA A 145 -13.38 2.76 -14.20
N ARG A 146 -13.32 1.62 -14.91
CA ARG A 146 -13.65 0.31 -14.34
C ARG A 146 -12.67 -0.09 -13.25
N LEU A 147 -11.37 0.07 -13.51
CA LEU A 147 -10.33 -0.22 -12.52
C LEU A 147 -10.46 0.63 -11.26
N ARG A 148 -10.75 1.93 -11.38
CA ARG A 148 -11.01 2.78 -10.21
C ARG A 148 -12.15 2.24 -9.35
N ALA A 149 -13.22 1.73 -9.97
CA ALA A 149 -14.31 1.09 -9.25
C ALA A 149 -13.84 -0.19 -8.54
N GLU A 150 -13.10 -1.07 -9.23
CA GLU A 150 -12.58 -2.31 -8.63
C GLU A 150 -11.58 -2.06 -7.49
N ILE A 151 -10.67 -1.10 -7.67
CA ILE A 151 -9.72 -0.65 -6.66
C ILE A 151 -10.46 -0.14 -5.43
N ARG A 152 -11.49 0.68 -5.61
CA ARG A 152 -12.30 1.18 -4.50
C ARG A 152 -12.94 0.04 -3.71
N GLU A 153 -13.57 -0.91 -4.39
CA GLU A 153 -14.18 -2.07 -3.72
C GLU A 153 -13.13 -2.92 -2.98
N ALA A 154 -11.95 -3.13 -3.58
CA ALA A 154 -10.86 -3.87 -2.97
C ALA A 154 -10.31 -3.18 -1.70
N LEU A 155 -10.08 -1.87 -1.76
CA LEU A 155 -9.62 -1.06 -0.63
C LEU A 155 -10.64 -1.07 0.53
N ILE A 156 -11.93 -0.96 0.21
CA ILE A 156 -13.00 -1.07 1.21
C ILE A 156 -13.01 -2.47 1.84
N ALA A 157 -12.94 -3.53 1.02
CA ALA A 157 -12.97 -4.92 1.47
C ALA A 157 -11.81 -5.28 2.41
N GLU A 158 -10.59 -4.83 2.12
CA GLU A 158 -9.43 -5.08 2.99
C GLU A 158 -9.54 -4.35 4.32
N ALA A 159 -10.01 -3.12 4.29
CA ALA A 159 -10.03 -2.27 5.46
C ALA A 159 -11.13 -2.69 6.46
N TYR A 160 -12.14 -3.48 6.07
CA TYR A 160 -13.11 -4.09 6.99
C TYR A 160 -12.48 -5.02 8.03
N LYS A 161 -11.32 -5.60 7.76
CA LYS A 161 -10.69 -6.60 8.64
C LYS A 161 -10.07 -6.00 9.90
N PHE A 162 -9.83 -4.69 9.94
CA PHE A 162 -9.07 -4.02 11.01
C PHE A 162 -9.75 -2.73 11.48
N ARG A 163 -9.35 -2.17 12.63
CA ARG A 163 -9.81 -0.82 13.08
C ARG A 163 -9.10 0.33 12.36
N VAL A 164 -8.17 -0.02 11.47
CA VAL A 164 -7.32 0.87 10.68
C VAL A 164 -7.85 0.95 9.25
N VAL A 165 -7.92 2.16 8.70
CA VAL A 165 -7.99 2.38 7.25
C VAL A 165 -6.57 2.62 6.76
N TRP A 166 -6.00 1.67 6.02
CA TRP A 166 -4.66 1.81 5.46
C TRP A 166 -4.76 1.91 3.94
N LEU A 167 -4.37 3.06 3.40
CA LEU A 167 -4.32 3.32 1.97
C LEU A 167 -2.86 3.52 1.57
N VAL A 168 -2.41 2.74 0.60
CA VAL A 168 -1.04 2.73 0.09
C VAL A 168 -1.09 3.09 -1.39
N ASP A 169 -0.18 3.97 -1.82
CA ASP A 169 0.01 4.34 -3.24
C ASP A 169 -1.31 4.68 -3.95
N THR A 170 -2.24 5.35 -3.25
CA THR A 170 -3.59 5.63 -3.75
C THR A 170 -3.69 7.08 -4.21
N ARG A 171 -4.28 7.33 -5.38
CA ARG A 171 -4.47 8.69 -5.90
C ARG A 171 -5.45 9.47 -5.03
N VAL A 172 -5.22 10.77 -4.88
CA VAL A 172 -6.06 11.67 -4.07
C VAL A 172 -7.55 11.55 -4.42
N ASP A 173 -7.89 11.54 -5.71
CA ASP A 173 -9.28 11.44 -6.19
C ASP A 173 -9.93 10.09 -5.82
N ASP A 174 -9.15 9.01 -5.84
CA ASP A 174 -9.60 7.66 -5.47
C ASP A 174 -9.75 7.54 -3.95
N ILE A 175 -8.89 8.20 -3.16
CA ILE A 175 -9.02 8.25 -1.70
C ILE A 175 -10.35 8.89 -1.30
N GLU A 176 -10.72 10.02 -1.90
CA GLU A 176 -12.00 10.67 -1.60
C GLU A 176 -13.18 9.72 -1.88
N ALA A 177 -13.17 9.02 -3.01
CA ALA A 177 -14.19 8.05 -3.35
C ALA A 177 -14.23 6.87 -2.36
N VAL A 178 -13.08 6.34 -1.95
CA VAL A 178 -12.97 5.27 -0.94
C VAL A 178 -13.52 5.75 0.40
N LEU A 179 -13.08 6.91 0.89
CA LEU A 179 -13.51 7.46 2.17
C LEU A 179 -14.99 7.85 2.17
N ALA A 180 -15.55 8.28 1.04
CA ALA A 180 -16.97 8.60 0.89
C ALA A 180 -17.86 7.35 0.82
N ALA A 181 -17.39 6.28 0.18
CA ALA A 181 -18.08 5.00 0.13
C ALA A 181 -17.82 4.14 1.38
N TYR A 182 -16.91 4.58 2.25
CA TYR A 182 -16.45 3.76 3.36
C TYR A 182 -17.59 3.42 4.33
N PRO A 183 -17.75 2.14 4.68
CA PRO A 183 -18.79 1.63 5.57
C PRO A 183 -18.39 1.73 7.04
N ASP A 184 -19.35 2.04 7.91
CA ASP A 184 -19.14 2.19 9.35
C ASP A 184 -17.88 3.01 9.74
N PRO A 185 -17.73 4.26 9.25
CA PRO A 185 -16.53 5.07 9.51
C PRO A 185 -16.27 5.30 11.01
N ASP A 186 -17.33 5.27 11.84
CA ASP A 186 -17.22 5.40 13.30
C ASP A 186 -16.60 4.17 13.98
N LYS A 187 -16.47 3.02 13.30
CA LYS A 187 -15.76 1.85 13.86
C LYS A 187 -14.25 1.94 13.72
N LYS A 188 -13.75 2.90 12.94
CA LYS A 188 -12.32 3.10 12.68
C LYS A 188 -11.77 4.20 13.58
N ASP A 189 -10.63 3.92 14.19
CA ASP A 189 -9.92 4.87 15.04
C ASP A 189 -8.51 5.20 14.54
N GLU A 190 -8.07 4.58 13.45
CA GLU A 190 -6.79 4.88 12.83
C GLU A 190 -6.92 4.99 11.31
N VAL A 191 -6.22 5.99 10.75
CA VAL A 191 -6.05 6.14 9.30
C VAL A 191 -4.56 6.28 9.01
N THR A 192 -4.06 5.45 8.09
CA THR A 192 -2.69 5.48 7.59
C THR A 192 -2.72 5.72 6.08
N LEU A 193 -2.06 6.79 5.66
CA LEU A 193 -1.93 7.19 4.26
C LEU A 193 -0.46 7.12 3.87
N GLU A 194 -0.12 6.15 3.04
CA GLU A 194 1.25 5.86 2.64
C GLU A 194 1.43 6.06 1.14
N ASN A 195 2.48 6.76 0.74
CA ASN A 195 2.79 7.05 -0.66
C ASN A 195 1.63 7.69 -1.47
N CYS A 196 0.73 8.43 -0.82
CA CYS A 196 -0.50 8.95 -1.44
C CYS A 196 -0.33 10.34 -2.09
N LYS A 197 0.87 10.95 -2.04
CA LYS A 197 1.20 12.26 -2.66
C LYS A 197 0.13 13.34 -2.44
N LEU A 198 -0.32 13.48 -1.19
CA LEU A 198 -1.46 14.33 -0.86
C LEU A 198 -1.07 15.82 -0.93
N GLY A 199 -1.74 16.60 -1.78
CA GLY A 199 -1.69 18.06 -1.72
C GLY A 199 -2.61 18.64 -0.62
N ALA A 200 -3.69 17.94 -0.30
CA ALA A 200 -4.60 18.22 0.81
C ALA A 200 -5.14 16.91 1.39
N LEU A 201 -5.61 16.90 2.65
CA LEU A 201 -6.38 15.75 3.15
C LEU A 201 -7.72 15.70 2.40
N PRO A 202 -8.16 14.51 1.99
CA PRO A 202 -9.49 14.34 1.42
C PRO A 202 -10.57 14.74 2.43
N ALA A 203 -11.62 15.43 1.94
CA ALA A 203 -12.74 15.89 2.76
C ALA A 203 -13.49 14.71 3.41
N GLY A 204 -13.47 13.55 2.76
CA GLY A 204 -14.04 12.29 3.26
C GLY A 204 -13.51 11.87 4.63
N CYS A 205 -12.30 12.29 5.04
CA CYS A 205 -11.76 12.06 6.38
C CYS A 205 -12.69 12.62 7.48
N GLY A 206 -13.49 13.65 7.17
CA GLY A 206 -14.46 14.23 8.12
C GLY A 206 -15.58 13.28 8.54
N ARG A 207 -15.84 12.21 7.78
CA ARG A 207 -16.82 11.17 8.14
C ARG A 207 -16.34 10.29 9.31
N PHE A 208 -15.04 10.23 9.54
CA PHE A 208 -14.43 9.34 10.53
C PHE A 208 -14.27 10.08 11.86
N THR A 209 -15.38 10.21 12.59
CA THR A 209 -15.42 11.03 13.81
C THR A 209 -14.65 10.43 15.00
N ASN A 210 -14.31 9.14 14.91
CA ASN A 210 -13.62 8.37 15.94
C ASN A 210 -12.11 8.21 15.74
N ILE A 211 -11.52 8.87 14.73
CA ILE A 211 -10.07 8.81 14.51
C ILE A 211 -9.33 9.33 15.75
N GLN A 212 -8.48 8.47 16.29
CA GLN A 212 -7.56 8.73 17.38
C GLN A 212 -6.10 8.79 16.92
N ALA A 213 -5.78 8.13 15.80
CA ALA A 213 -4.46 8.13 15.20
C ALA A 213 -4.52 8.41 13.69
N LEU A 214 -3.69 9.34 13.23
CA LEU A 214 -3.55 9.68 11.82
C LEU A 214 -2.06 9.66 11.46
N THR A 215 -1.71 8.82 10.50
CA THR A 215 -0.32 8.59 10.10
C THR A 215 -0.16 8.88 8.60
N PHE A 216 0.82 9.72 8.27
CA PHE A 216 1.26 9.98 6.91
C PHE A 216 2.67 9.42 6.73
N ILE A 217 2.88 8.66 5.66
CA ILE A 217 4.16 8.05 5.31
C ILE A 217 4.46 8.38 3.84
N ASP A 218 5.05 9.54 3.52
CA ASP A 218 5.53 9.82 2.15
C ASP A 218 6.33 11.14 1.96
N SER A 219 7.42 11.03 1.20
CA SER A 219 8.27 12.11 0.68
C SER A 219 7.60 13.26 -0.09
N GLY A 220 6.32 13.12 -0.49
CA GLY A 220 5.62 14.08 -1.37
C GLY A 220 4.39 14.81 -0.80
N SER A 221 3.92 14.52 0.42
CA SER A 221 2.71 15.17 0.96
C SER A 221 2.98 16.60 1.45
N ASP A 222 2.06 17.53 1.16
CA ASP A 222 2.12 18.95 1.56
C ASP A 222 1.42 19.19 2.92
N ILE A 223 1.96 20.11 3.73
CA ILE A 223 1.42 20.51 5.04
C ILE A 223 0.00 21.07 4.97
N ASN A 224 -0.37 21.63 3.80
CA ASN A 224 -1.73 22.14 3.56
C ASN A 224 -2.82 21.08 3.78
N ALA A 225 -2.46 19.80 3.85
CA ALA A 225 -3.35 18.70 4.16
C ALA A 225 -4.09 18.82 5.51
N LEU A 226 -3.53 19.45 6.54
CA LEU A 226 -4.18 19.45 7.87
C LEU A 226 -5.13 20.62 8.11
N ARG A 227 -4.90 21.75 7.41
CA ARG A 227 -5.48 23.07 7.72
C ARG A 227 -7.01 23.13 7.78
N MET A 228 -7.69 22.21 7.11
CA MET A 228 -9.14 22.22 6.96
C MET A 228 -9.86 21.15 7.79
N MET A 229 -9.12 20.29 8.49
CA MET A 229 -9.69 19.13 9.15
C MET A 229 -9.97 19.37 10.64
N LYS A 230 -11.13 18.91 11.08
CA LYS A 230 -11.53 18.89 12.50
C LYS A 230 -11.59 17.44 12.96
N LEU A 231 -10.57 17.00 13.69
CA LEU A 231 -10.49 15.65 14.25
C LEU A 231 -10.49 15.77 15.78
N PRO A 232 -11.66 15.99 16.41
CA PRO A 232 -11.75 16.35 17.82
C PRO A 232 -11.32 15.23 18.77
N ARG A 233 -11.15 13.99 18.28
CA ARG A 233 -10.70 12.83 19.03
C ARG A 233 -9.26 12.41 18.73
N LEU A 234 -8.57 13.12 17.84
CA LEU A 234 -7.20 12.77 17.46
C LEU A 234 -6.26 12.97 18.63
N THR A 235 -5.53 11.91 18.98
CA THR A 235 -4.52 11.91 20.05
C THR A 235 -3.11 11.70 19.54
N LYS A 236 -2.96 11.04 18.39
CA LYS A 236 -1.67 10.77 17.74
C LYS A 236 -1.68 11.27 16.31
N LEU A 237 -0.64 12.02 15.95
CA LEU A 237 -0.42 12.50 14.60
C LEU A 237 1.01 12.20 14.21
N SER A 238 1.21 11.52 13.08
CA SER A 238 2.54 11.18 12.57
C SER A 238 2.72 11.68 11.14
N PHE A 239 3.84 12.35 10.90
CA PHE A 239 4.36 12.79 9.61
C PHE A 239 5.67 12.09 9.27
N ALA A 240 5.83 10.86 9.74
CA ALA A 240 7.08 10.14 9.53
C ALA A 240 7.43 10.08 8.03
N ARG A 241 8.68 10.36 7.70
CA ARG A 241 9.15 10.36 6.29
C ARG A 241 8.37 11.31 5.37
N SER A 242 7.72 12.34 5.90
CA SER A 242 6.92 13.28 5.11
C SER A 242 7.72 14.45 4.51
N GLY A 243 7.23 15.01 3.41
CA GLY A 243 7.77 16.20 2.74
C GLY A 243 7.53 17.54 3.47
N ILE A 244 6.88 17.49 4.64
CA ILE A 244 6.51 18.66 5.44
C ILE A 244 7.76 19.35 5.99
N THR A 245 7.87 20.66 5.76
CA THR A 245 9.01 21.48 6.20
C THR A 245 8.71 22.40 7.36
N ARG A 246 7.44 22.80 7.55
CA ARG A 246 6.99 23.65 8.65
C ARG A 246 5.63 23.18 9.15
N LEU A 247 5.37 23.29 10.45
CA LEU A 247 4.05 23.08 11.05
C LEU A 247 3.72 24.29 11.93
N THR A 248 2.58 24.92 11.66
CA THR A 248 2.08 26.11 12.34
C THR A 248 0.94 25.78 13.29
N ARG A 249 0.63 26.69 14.23
CA ARG A 249 -0.54 26.52 15.10
C ARG A 249 -1.86 26.37 14.32
N ASP A 250 -1.97 27.00 13.15
CA ASP A 250 -3.19 26.96 12.35
C ASP A 250 -3.37 25.61 11.66
N ASP A 251 -2.28 24.91 11.34
CA ASP A 251 -2.30 23.56 10.75
C ASP A 251 -2.88 22.52 11.71
N VAL A 252 -2.76 22.75 13.03
CA VAL A 252 -3.23 21.84 14.08
C VAL A 252 -4.45 22.37 14.83
N ALA A 253 -5.08 23.45 14.35
CA ALA A 253 -6.18 24.12 15.05
C ALA A 253 -7.41 23.21 15.28
N GLY A 254 -7.58 22.18 14.46
CA GLY A 254 -8.66 21.20 14.57
C GLY A 254 -8.36 19.97 15.45
N LEU A 255 -7.21 19.94 16.15
CA LEU A 255 -6.69 18.77 16.86
C LEU A 255 -6.54 18.98 18.39
N PRO A 256 -7.60 19.40 19.10
CA PRO A 256 -7.49 19.87 20.48
C PRO A 256 -7.06 18.81 21.51
N LEU A 257 -7.15 17.53 21.15
CA LEU A 257 -6.81 16.39 22.02
C LEU A 257 -5.46 15.76 21.68
N LEU A 258 -4.67 16.35 20.79
CA LEU A 258 -3.38 15.81 20.38
C LEU A 258 -2.46 15.67 21.59
N THR A 259 -1.96 14.45 21.84
CA THR A 259 -1.02 14.15 22.94
C THR A 259 0.36 13.73 22.43
N GLU A 260 0.44 13.23 21.20
CA GLU A 260 1.68 12.77 20.57
C GLU A 260 1.79 13.29 19.14
N LEU A 261 2.91 13.94 18.84
CA LEU A 261 3.30 14.36 17.51
C LEU A 261 4.58 13.63 17.10
N ASP A 262 4.53 12.86 16.02
CA ASP A 262 5.70 12.19 15.47
C ASP A 262 6.11 12.85 14.16
N VAL A 263 7.31 13.41 14.14
CA VAL A 263 7.93 14.08 12.99
C VAL A 263 9.26 13.42 12.64
N SER A 264 9.48 12.17 13.08
CA SER A 264 10.70 11.43 12.85
C SER A 264 10.95 11.20 11.36
N ASP A 265 12.22 11.24 10.94
CA ASP A 265 12.64 11.04 9.56
C ASP A 265 11.96 11.98 8.54
N SER A 266 11.36 13.09 9.01
CA SER A 266 10.70 14.08 8.16
C SER A 266 11.66 15.19 7.73
N ARG A 267 11.23 16.05 6.80
CA ARG A 267 11.97 17.26 6.41
C ARG A 267 11.63 18.48 7.26
N LEU A 268 11.02 18.28 8.43
CA LEU A 268 10.50 19.35 9.25
C LEU A 268 11.63 20.19 9.86
N ALA A 269 11.73 21.44 9.40
CA ALA A 269 12.73 22.39 9.82
C ALA A 269 12.24 23.34 10.92
N GLU A 270 10.93 23.62 10.99
CA GLU A 270 10.36 24.56 11.95
C GLU A 270 9.01 24.07 12.53
N LEU A 271 8.88 24.13 13.85
CA LEU A 271 7.60 24.02 14.56
C LEU A 271 7.23 25.37 15.17
N ASP A 272 6.00 25.84 14.97
CA ASP A 272 5.51 27.06 15.63
C ASP A 272 5.33 26.82 17.14
N PRO A 273 6.00 27.58 18.03
CA PRO A 273 5.84 27.45 19.47
C PRO A 273 4.39 27.64 19.96
N ALA A 274 3.56 28.36 19.20
CA ALA A 274 2.15 28.57 19.50
C ALA A 274 1.25 27.34 19.22
N ILE A 275 1.80 26.21 18.77
CA ILE A 275 1.05 24.95 18.63
C ILE A 275 0.37 24.52 19.94
N LEU A 276 1.00 24.77 21.10
CA LEU A 276 0.38 24.45 22.40
C LEU A 276 -0.89 25.25 22.69
N ASP A 277 -1.10 26.41 22.03
CA ASP A 277 -2.36 27.17 22.14
C ASP A 277 -3.54 26.38 21.56
N ARG A 278 -3.28 25.51 20.59
CA ARG A 278 -4.27 24.67 19.91
C ARG A 278 -4.28 23.23 20.41
N CYS A 279 -3.10 22.73 20.79
CA CYS A 279 -2.89 21.37 21.28
C CYS A 279 -2.38 21.39 22.73
N PRO A 280 -3.16 21.89 23.72
CA PRO A 280 -2.68 22.07 25.09
C PRO A 280 -2.40 20.76 25.83
N ARG A 281 -2.77 19.61 25.22
CA ARG A 281 -2.55 18.26 25.75
C ARG A 281 -1.32 17.58 25.17
N LEU A 282 -0.55 18.26 24.31
CA LEU A 282 0.64 17.68 23.70
C LEU A 282 1.66 17.35 24.80
N GLN A 283 2.11 16.10 24.84
CA GLN A 283 2.99 15.57 25.87
C GLN A 283 4.27 14.96 25.30
N ARG A 284 4.22 14.47 24.05
CA ARG A 284 5.35 13.81 23.40
C ARG A 284 5.54 14.33 22.00
N VAL A 285 6.79 14.63 21.66
CA VAL A 285 7.24 14.94 20.31
C VAL A 285 8.40 14.01 19.96
N LYS A 286 8.19 13.17 18.94
CA LYS A 286 9.26 12.34 18.38
C LYS A 286 9.86 13.08 17.18
N MET A 287 11.17 13.30 17.19
CA MET A 287 11.86 14.14 16.20
C MET A 287 13.20 13.56 15.77
N ARG A 288 13.37 12.24 15.92
CA ARG A 288 14.57 11.54 15.46
C ARG A 288 14.79 11.81 13.97
N PHE A 289 16.01 12.21 13.60
CA PHE A 289 16.37 12.54 12.21
C PHE A 289 15.54 13.65 11.56
N ALA A 290 14.88 14.52 12.33
CA ALA A 290 14.25 15.74 11.82
C ALA A 290 15.22 16.94 11.86
N PRO A 291 15.34 17.76 10.81
CA PRO A 291 16.25 18.90 10.75
C PRO A 291 15.73 20.15 11.49
N LEU A 292 15.16 19.98 12.69
CA LEU A 292 14.45 21.02 13.44
C LEU A 292 15.40 22.12 13.93
N GLN A 293 15.34 23.29 13.28
CA GLN A 293 16.28 24.39 13.51
C GLN A 293 15.98 25.17 14.78
N ASN A 294 14.71 25.26 15.17
CA ASN A 294 14.25 26.04 16.32
C ASN A 294 14.04 25.20 17.59
N PHE A 295 14.67 24.02 17.67
CA PHE A 295 14.53 23.10 18.80
C PHE A 295 14.84 23.75 20.16
N SER A 296 15.90 24.56 20.25
CA SER A 296 16.27 25.24 21.51
C SER A 296 15.13 26.13 22.03
N ALA A 297 14.53 26.93 21.16
CA ALA A 297 13.42 27.81 21.52
C ALA A 297 12.16 27.01 21.89
N LEU A 298 11.91 25.89 21.20
CA LEU A 298 10.77 25.02 21.51
C LEU A 298 10.91 24.33 22.87
N ARG A 299 12.12 23.93 23.26
CA ARG A 299 12.35 23.35 24.60
C ARG A 299 12.05 24.34 25.72
N GLU A 300 12.32 25.62 25.50
CA GLU A 300 11.97 26.69 26.45
C GLU A 300 10.46 26.94 26.48
N ALA A 301 9.83 26.98 25.30
CA ALA A 301 8.40 27.20 25.17
C ALA A 301 7.55 26.03 25.69
N TRP A 302 8.05 24.79 25.55
CA TRP A 302 7.32 23.54 25.84
C TRP A 302 8.02 22.74 26.95
N PRO A 303 8.14 23.28 28.18
CA PRO A 303 8.97 22.68 29.24
C PRO A 303 8.47 21.32 29.74
N ASN A 304 7.19 21.00 29.50
CA ASN A 304 6.54 19.76 29.95
C ASN A 304 6.38 18.71 28.83
N VAL A 305 6.87 19.01 27.62
CA VAL A 305 6.82 18.07 26.50
C VAL A 305 8.07 17.19 26.52
N SER A 306 7.88 15.88 26.43
CA SER A 306 8.95 14.91 26.22
C SER A 306 9.40 14.95 24.75
N TRP A 307 10.71 14.95 24.54
CA TRP A 307 11.34 14.97 23.21
C TRP A 307 12.12 13.66 23.00
N GLU A 308 11.79 12.92 21.95
CA GLU A 308 12.32 11.57 21.64
C GLU A 308 12.94 11.45 20.23
#